data_AF-A0A7S0JBP1-F1
#
_entry.id   AF-A0A7S0JBP1-F1
#
_cell.length_a   1.000
_cell.length_b   1.000
_cell.length_c   1.000
_cell.angle_alpha   90.00
_cell.angle_beta   90.00
_cell.angle_gamma   90.00
#
_symmetry.space_group_name_H-M   'P 1'
#
loop_
_entity.id
_entity.type
_entity.pdbx_description
1 polymer ?
#
loop_
_entity_poly.entity_id
_entity_poly.type
_entity_poly.pdbx_seq_one_letter_code
_entity_poly.pdbx_strand_id
1 'polypeptide(L)'
;ATCWPTICEQVSVFAAGRNATCVATGAPSDVAAAAAAAADLVVLVVDNAKDGGGEGHDRHEIGLEVSQQRLAEQVLEVGKPTALVLVNGGIIAIDTLKEAAPAILEAWSPGVHGAQAIAETLFGLNNPAGKLPVTIYKANYTSQVDFLDMSMTAGPGRSYRYFTGEPLWPFGFGLSFTTFDLQWSPAPPGRVTI
;
A
#
# COMPACT_ATOMS: atom_id res chain seq x y z
N ALA A 1 7.40 -3.44 -30.49
CA ALA A 1 6.50 -3.76 -29.35
C ALA A 1 6.37 -2.49 -28.53
N THR A 2 5.19 -1.91 -28.44
CA THR A 2 4.95 -0.75 -27.56
C THR A 2 4.99 -1.26 -26.12
N CYS A 3 5.99 -0.81 -25.36
CA CYS A 3 6.04 -1.04 -23.92
C CYS A 3 4.78 -0.46 -23.27
N TRP A 4 4.25 -1.17 -22.28
CA TRP A 4 3.18 -0.62 -21.44
C TRP A 4 3.71 0.60 -20.69
N PRO A 5 2.91 1.67 -20.54
CA PRO A 5 3.39 2.88 -19.92
C PRO A 5 3.66 2.66 -18.42
N THR A 6 4.74 3.25 -17.94
CA THR A 6 5.12 3.23 -16.52
C THR A 6 4.20 4.12 -15.70
N ILE A 7 4.18 3.93 -14.36
CA ILE A 7 3.48 4.82 -13.43
C ILE A 7 3.97 6.27 -13.62
N CYS A 8 5.28 6.47 -13.80
CA CYS A 8 5.80 7.83 -13.99
C CYS A 8 5.31 8.49 -15.28
N GLU A 9 5.27 7.74 -16.39
CA GLU A 9 4.74 8.25 -17.67
C GLU A 9 3.25 8.61 -17.53
N GLN A 10 2.45 7.77 -16.88
CA GLN A 10 1.03 8.06 -16.67
C GLN A 10 0.82 9.25 -15.73
N VAL A 11 1.55 9.33 -14.62
CA VAL A 11 1.50 10.51 -13.73
C VAL A 11 1.87 11.78 -14.48
N SER A 12 2.85 11.73 -15.39
CA SER A 12 3.26 12.86 -16.22
C SER A 12 2.15 13.31 -17.18
N VAL A 13 1.42 12.36 -17.79
CA VAL A 13 0.28 12.65 -18.66
C VAL A 13 -0.82 13.39 -17.90
N PHE A 14 -1.17 12.93 -16.69
CA PHE A 14 -2.24 13.51 -15.89
C PHE A 14 -1.84 14.75 -15.07
N ALA A 15 -0.55 15.06 -14.98
CA ALA A 15 -0.04 16.26 -14.31
C ALA A 15 -0.44 17.59 -15.00
N ALA A 16 -1.14 17.53 -16.15
CA ALA A 16 -1.85 18.62 -16.82
C ALA A 16 -1.01 19.89 -17.06
N GLY A 17 0.22 19.73 -17.55
CA GLY A 17 1.14 20.84 -17.88
C GLY A 17 2.13 21.20 -16.77
N ARG A 18 2.13 20.47 -15.64
CA ARG A 18 3.21 20.52 -14.66
C ARG A 18 4.40 19.67 -15.10
N ASN A 19 5.60 20.10 -14.73
CA ASN A 19 6.80 19.33 -14.99
C ASN A 19 6.85 18.11 -14.06
N ALA A 20 6.98 16.91 -14.62
CA ALA A 20 7.12 15.67 -13.86
C ALA A 20 8.55 15.16 -14.04
N THR A 21 9.24 14.89 -12.93
CA THR A 21 10.60 14.32 -12.95
C THR A 21 10.53 12.88 -12.49
N CYS A 22 10.89 11.95 -13.38
CA CYS A 22 11.01 10.54 -13.04
C CYS A 22 12.38 10.27 -12.41
N VAL A 23 12.38 9.73 -11.20
CA VAL A 23 13.57 9.15 -10.59
C VAL A 23 13.59 7.66 -10.89
N ALA A 24 14.71 7.15 -11.40
CA ALA A 24 14.82 5.75 -11.81
C ALA A 24 14.65 4.79 -10.63
N THR A 25 14.05 3.63 -10.88
CA THR A 25 14.00 2.54 -9.91
C THR A 25 15.41 2.16 -9.46
N GLY A 26 15.62 2.04 -8.16
CA GLY A 26 16.94 1.74 -7.58
C GLY A 26 17.88 2.94 -7.49
N ALA A 27 17.39 4.17 -7.72
CA ALA A 27 18.18 5.37 -7.45
C ALA A 27 18.60 5.42 -5.96
N PRO A 28 19.81 5.93 -5.66
CA PRO A 28 20.24 6.20 -4.29
C PRO A 28 19.23 7.08 -3.55
N SER A 29 19.05 6.82 -2.25
CA SER A 29 18.00 7.47 -1.47
C SER A 29 18.21 8.97 -1.27
N ASP A 30 19.47 9.43 -1.29
CA ASP A 30 19.83 10.85 -1.30
C ASP A 30 19.43 11.56 -2.60
N VAL A 31 19.58 10.90 -3.75
CA VAL A 31 19.14 11.42 -5.05
C VAL A 31 17.61 11.57 -5.07
N ALA A 32 16.89 10.56 -4.57
CA ALA A 32 15.44 10.60 -4.48
C ALA A 32 14.94 11.68 -3.51
N ALA A 33 15.57 11.83 -2.33
CA ALA A 33 15.23 12.87 -1.37
C ALA A 33 15.50 14.28 -1.93
N ALA A 34 16.59 14.48 -2.67
CA ALA A 34 16.88 15.75 -3.34
C ALA A 34 15.83 16.08 -4.42
N ALA A 35 15.41 15.10 -5.21
CA ALA A 35 14.34 15.27 -6.19
C ALA A 35 12.99 15.59 -5.51
N ALA A 36 12.68 14.91 -4.42
CA ALA A 36 11.51 15.19 -3.60
C ALA A 36 11.52 16.63 -3.07
N ALA A 37 12.65 17.11 -2.56
CA ALA A 37 12.77 18.48 -2.04
C ALA A 37 12.48 19.57 -3.09
N ALA A 38 12.81 19.30 -4.35
CA ALA A 38 12.55 20.19 -5.47
C ALA A 38 11.10 20.12 -6.00
N ALA A 39 10.31 19.11 -5.59
CA ALA A 39 8.96 18.90 -6.07
C ALA A 39 7.90 19.60 -5.19
N ASP A 40 6.73 19.88 -5.77
CA ASP A 40 5.53 20.34 -5.04
C ASP A 40 4.72 19.18 -4.47
N LEU A 41 4.79 18.02 -5.13
CA LEU A 41 4.09 16.77 -4.79
C LEU A 41 5.02 15.60 -5.15
N VAL A 42 5.04 14.58 -4.31
CA VAL A 42 5.80 13.35 -4.54
C VAL A 42 4.84 12.17 -4.71
N VAL A 43 5.05 11.37 -5.76
CA VAL A 43 4.47 10.03 -5.89
C VAL A 43 5.60 9.03 -5.64
N LEU A 44 5.61 8.46 -4.44
CA LEU A 44 6.62 7.49 -4.03
C LEU A 44 6.05 6.09 -4.23
N VAL A 45 6.64 5.30 -5.13
CA VAL A 45 6.22 3.93 -5.39
C VAL A 45 7.21 2.98 -4.75
N VAL A 46 6.70 2.06 -3.92
CA VAL A 46 7.48 0.97 -3.31
C VAL A 46 6.80 -0.37 -3.57
N ASP A 47 7.59 -1.44 -3.51
CA ASP A 47 7.13 -2.80 -3.77
C ASP A 47 7.83 -3.79 -2.84
N ASN A 48 7.72 -5.08 -3.15
CA ASN A 48 8.44 -6.15 -2.49
C ASN A 48 9.59 -6.74 -3.35
N ALA A 49 10.21 -5.96 -4.25
CA ALA A 49 11.01 -6.39 -5.40
C ALA A 49 12.02 -7.52 -5.20
N LYS A 50 12.69 -7.63 -4.04
CA LYS A 50 13.87 -8.51 -3.91
C LYS A 50 13.57 -9.92 -3.44
N ASP A 51 12.66 -10.06 -2.47
CA ASP A 51 12.21 -11.35 -1.93
C ASP A 51 10.71 -11.56 -2.19
N GLY A 52 10.14 -10.91 -3.22
CA GLY A 52 8.73 -10.55 -3.40
C GLY A 52 7.65 -11.63 -3.34
N GLY A 53 7.97 -12.84 -2.93
CA GLY A 53 7.11 -13.99 -2.95
C GLY A 53 6.93 -14.43 -4.39
N GLY A 54 7.18 -15.70 -4.64
CA GLY A 54 7.05 -16.29 -5.97
C GLY A 54 6.51 -17.69 -5.88
N GLU A 55 6.18 -18.26 -7.02
CA GLU A 55 5.85 -19.67 -7.09
C GLU A 55 7.03 -20.51 -6.56
N GLY A 56 6.76 -21.33 -5.54
CA GLY A 56 7.80 -22.14 -4.87
C GLY A 56 8.75 -21.36 -3.96
N HIS A 57 8.48 -20.07 -3.69
CA HIS A 57 9.31 -19.22 -2.84
C HIS A 57 8.45 -18.33 -1.94
N ASP A 58 8.28 -18.77 -0.69
CA ASP A 58 7.60 -17.98 0.34
C ASP A 58 8.53 -16.93 0.94
N ARG A 59 7.94 -15.82 1.37
CA ARG A 59 8.64 -14.82 2.17
C ARG A 59 8.77 -15.25 3.62
N HIS A 60 9.89 -14.91 4.24
CA HIS A 60 10.08 -15.04 5.69
C HIS A 60 9.66 -13.79 6.47
N GLU A 61 9.70 -12.63 5.80
CA GLU A 61 9.31 -11.34 6.36
C GLU A 61 8.32 -10.64 5.44
N ILE A 62 7.41 -9.88 6.03
CA ILE A 62 6.41 -9.11 5.29
C ILE A 62 6.71 -7.61 5.27
N GLY A 63 7.80 -7.15 5.88
CA GLY A 63 8.24 -5.76 5.82
C GLY A 63 8.80 -5.38 4.43
N LEU A 64 9.00 -4.08 4.21
CA LEU A 64 9.81 -3.60 3.09
C LEU A 64 11.27 -4.01 3.26
N GLU A 65 11.99 -4.20 2.15
CA GLU A 65 13.45 -4.32 2.20
C GLU A 65 14.03 -3.05 2.84
N VAL A 66 15.06 -3.21 3.67
CA VAL A 66 15.75 -2.11 4.38
C VAL A 66 16.10 -0.93 3.47
N SER A 67 16.51 -1.20 2.22
CA SER A 67 16.83 -0.17 1.22
C SER A 67 15.61 0.66 0.82
N GLN A 68 14.48 0.02 0.54
CA GLN A 68 13.22 0.69 0.20
C GLN A 68 12.60 1.40 1.40
N GLN A 69 12.67 0.78 2.58
CA GLN A 69 12.23 1.39 3.83
C GLN A 69 12.99 2.71 4.08
N ARG A 70 14.32 2.67 3.99
CA ARG A 70 15.17 3.87 4.16
C ARG A 70 14.91 4.93 3.10
N LEU A 71 14.72 4.52 1.85
CA LEU A 71 14.33 5.43 0.76
C LEU A 71 13.03 6.15 1.10
N ALA A 72 12.01 5.41 1.53
CA ALA A 72 10.71 5.96 1.85
C ALA A 72 10.75 6.91 3.05
N GLU A 73 11.46 6.53 4.11
CA GLU A 73 11.70 7.39 5.27
C GLU A 73 12.36 8.71 4.86
N GLN A 74 13.47 8.66 4.11
CA GLN A 74 14.18 9.86 3.68
C GLN A 74 13.34 10.77 2.77
N VAL A 75 12.51 10.20 1.89
CA VAL A 75 11.62 10.99 1.04
C VAL A 75 10.50 11.63 1.86
N LEU A 76 9.91 10.92 2.82
CA LEU A 76 8.87 11.45 3.70
C LEU A 76 9.40 12.52 4.67
N GLU A 77 10.64 12.37 5.15
CA GLU A 77 11.32 13.34 6.03
C GLU A 77 11.49 14.73 5.37
N VAL A 78 11.50 14.81 4.03
CA VAL A 78 11.52 16.09 3.30
C VAL A 78 10.28 16.94 3.61
N GLY A 79 9.16 16.31 4.00
CA GLY A 79 7.94 17.01 4.41
C GLY A 79 7.11 17.57 3.25
N LYS A 80 7.32 17.09 2.02
CA LYS A 80 6.45 17.41 0.89
C LYS A 80 5.17 16.57 0.91
N PRO A 81 4.03 17.08 0.40
CA PRO A 81 2.86 16.27 0.13
C PRO A 81 3.26 15.03 -0.68
N THR A 82 3.09 13.84 -0.09
CA THR A 82 3.60 12.58 -0.65
C THR A 82 2.49 11.53 -0.68
N ALA A 83 2.19 11.01 -1.87
CA ALA A 83 1.38 9.82 -2.03
C ALA A 83 2.30 8.58 -2.08
N LEU A 84 2.22 7.73 -1.05
CA LEU A 84 2.90 6.44 -1.02
C LEU A 84 2.03 5.41 -1.75
N VAL A 85 2.54 4.85 -2.84
CA VAL A 85 1.86 3.84 -3.65
C VAL A 85 2.55 2.49 -3.45
N LEU A 86 1.78 1.50 -3.02
CA LEU A 86 2.25 0.12 -2.84
C LEU A 86 1.84 -0.70 -4.07
N VAL A 87 2.81 -1.37 -4.70
CA VAL A 87 2.58 -2.27 -5.83
C VAL A 87 3.18 -3.63 -5.48
N ASN A 88 2.36 -4.60 -5.12
CA ASN A 88 2.81 -5.83 -4.49
C ASN A 88 1.83 -7.00 -4.70
N GLY A 89 2.38 -8.21 -4.78
CA GLY A 89 1.56 -9.43 -4.87
C GLY A 89 1.05 -9.91 -3.50
N GLY A 90 1.88 -9.78 -2.46
CA GLY A 90 1.55 -10.16 -1.09
C GLY A 90 1.54 -8.97 -0.16
N ILE A 91 1.12 -9.19 1.09
CA ILE A 91 1.06 -8.16 2.14
C ILE A 91 2.43 -7.49 2.33
N ILE A 92 2.48 -6.16 2.41
CA ILE A 92 3.63 -5.42 2.90
C ILE A 92 3.25 -4.70 4.20
N ALA A 93 3.98 -4.98 5.27
CA ALA A 93 3.92 -4.26 6.52
C ALA A 93 4.79 -3.01 6.41
N ILE A 94 4.18 -1.84 6.57
CA ILE A 94 4.83 -0.53 6.50
C ILE A 94 4.66 0.23 7.82
N ASP A 95 4.91 -0.46 8.93
CA ASP A 95 4.58 -0.05 10.29
C ASP A 95 4.96 1.41 10.60
N THR A 96 6.17 1.84 10.22
CA THR A 96 6.65 3.22 10.43
C THR A 96 6.13 4.20 9.37
N LEU A 97 6.02 3.76 8.11
CA LEU A 97 5.54 4.63 7.02
C LEU A 97 4.04 4.91 7.12
N LYS A 98 3.24 4.02 7.72
CA LYS A 98 1.81 4.23 7.97
C LYS A 98 1.55 5.54 8.72
N GLU A 99 2.40 5.85 9.70
CA GLU A 99 2.25 7.04 10.54
C GLU A 99 2.86 8.29 9.89
N ALA A 100 3.86 8.12 9.01
CA ALA A 100 4.58 9.22 8.36
C ALA A 100 3.94 9.66 7.03
N ALA A 101 3.33 8.75 6.27
CA ALA A 101 2.80 9.02 4.95
C ALA A 101 1.39 9.66 5.04
N PRO A 102 1.17 10.84 4.43
CA PRO A 102 -0.12 11.53 4.51
C PRO A 102 -1.20 10.86 3.64
N ALA A 103 -0.80 10.12 2.61
CA ALA A 103 -1.70 9.33 1.77
C ALA A 103 -1.01 8.02 1.34
N ILE A 104 -1.76 6.91 1.42
CA ILE A 104 -1.30 5.58 1.05
C ILE A 104 -2.31 4.96 0.09
N LEU A 105 -1.83 4.52 -1.07
CA LEU A 105 -2.61 3.81 -2.09
C LEU A 105 -2.05 2.40 -2.26
N GLU A 106 -2.79 1.40 -1.79
CA GLU A 106 -2.51 -0.01 -2.06
C GLU A 106 -3.08 -0.39 -3.43
N ALA A 107 -2.20 -0.67 -4.40
CA ALA A 107 -2.57 -1.01 -5.77
C ALA A 107 -2.40 -2.51 -6.09
N TRP A 108 -1.85 -3.31 -5.17
CA TRP A 108 -1.57 -4.73 -5.36
C TRP A 108 -0.78 -4.98 -6.66
N SER A 109 -1.18 -6.00 -7.44
CA SER A 109 -0.71 -6.26 -8.81
C SER A 109 -1.75 -5.74 -9.82
N PRO A 110 -1.69 -4.47 -10.24
CA PRO A 110 -2.80 -3.78 -10.91
C PRO A 110 -2.93 -4.10 -12.42
N GLY A 111 -2.10 -5.01 -12.94
CA GLY A 111 -2.14 -5.44 -14.34
C GLY A 111 -1.67 -4.39 -15.34
N VAL A 112 -1.91 -4.66 -16.63
CA VAL A 112 -1.33 -3.90 -17.76
C VAL A 112 -1.82 -2.44 -17.88
N HIS A 113 -3.03 -2.16 -17.37
CA HIS A 113 -3.58 -0.79 -17.29
C HIS A 113 -3.42 -0.16 -15.90
N GLY A 114 -2.68 -0.82 -15.01
CA GLY A 114 -2.55 -0.42 -13.62
C GLY A 114 -1.93 0.95 -13.43
N ALA A 115 -0.91 1.30 -14.22
CA ALA A 115 -0.28 2.61 -14.16
C ALA A 115 -1.27 3.75 -14.47
N GLN A 116 -2.14 3.55 -15.46
CA GLN A 116 -3.18 4.53 -15.81
C GLN A 116 -4.21 4.64 -14.67
N ALA A 117 -4.70 3.50 -14.16
CA ALA A 117 -5.67 3.48 -13.07
C ALA A 117 -5.14 4.15 -11.79
N ILE A 118 -3.88 3.91 -11.44
CA ILE A 118 -3.19 4.58 -10.32
C ILE A 118 -3.18 6.09 -10.55
N ALA A 119 -2.73 6.55 -11.73
CA ALA A 119 -2.66 7.98 -12.01
C ALA A 119 -4.04 8.63 -11.99
N GLU A 120 -5.05 8.04 -12.66
CA GLU A 120 -6.43 8.52 -12.61
C GLU A 120 -6.96 8.65 -11.18
N THR A 121 -6.63 7.68 -10.31
CA THR A 121 -7.01 7.72 -8.90
C THR A 121 -6.32 8.87 -8.17
N LEU A 122 -4.98 9.01 -8.32
CA LEU A 122 -4.20 10.05 -7.65
C LEU A 122 -4.64 11.46 -8.05
N PHE A 123 -5.12 11.64 -9.28
CA PHE A 123 -5.63 12.93 -9.79
C PHE A 123 -7.15 13.08 -9.63
N GLY A 124 -7.84 12.13 -8.98
CA GLY A 124 -9.27 12.24 -8.67
C GLY A 124 -10.20 12.07 -9.87
N LEU A 125 -9.72 11.49 -10.97
CA LEU A 125 -10.55 11.13 -12.14
C LEU A 125 -11.44 9.93 -11.85
N ASN A 126 -11.06 9.11 -10.88
CA ASN A 126 -11.93 8.10 -10.29
C ASN A 126 -11.87 8.20 -8.75
N ASN A 127 -12.87 7.63 -8.08
CA ASN A 127 -12.94 7.58 -6.62
C ASN A 127 -12.59 6.15 -6.16
N PRO A 128 -11.54 5.97 -5.32
CA PRO A 128 -11.18 4.65 -4.83
C PRO A 128 -12.31 4.06 -3.97
N ALA A 129 -12.63 2.80 -4.25
CA ALA A 129 -13.68 2.05 -3.54
C ALA A 129 -13.23 0.64 -3.11
N GLY A 130 -11.94 0.31 -3.31
CA GLY A 130 -11.39 -0.98 -2.90
C GLY A 130 -11.45 -1.20 -1.39
N LYS A 131 -11.65 -2.45 -0.99
CA LYS A 131 -11.62 -2.90 0.41
C LYS A 131 -10.62 -4.04 0.53
N LEU A 132 -9.84 -4.06 1.60
CA LEU A 132 -8.79 -5.05 1.81
C LEU A 132 -9.40 -6.47 1.92
N PRO A 133 -9.02 -7.42 1.05
CA PRO A 133 -9.49 -8.79 1.11
C PRO A 133 -8.74 -9.64 2.15
N VAL A 134 -7.74 -9.04 2.81
CA VAL A 134 -6.89 -9.68 3.82
C VAL A 134 -6.66 -8.71 4.98
N THR A 135 -6.26 -9.24 6.13
CA THR A 135 -5.76 -8.43 7.25
C THR A 135 -4.30 -8.11 7.00
N ILE A 136 -3.92 -6.83 7.08
CA ILE A 136 -2.52 -6.41 6.99
C ILE A 136 -1.95 -6.46 8.41
N TYR A 137 -1.05 -7.39 8.67
CA TYR A 137 -0.39 -7.53 9.96
C TYR A 137 0.79 -6.56 10.08
N LYS A 138 1.17 -6.25 11.32
CA LYS A 138 2.45 -5.59 11.63
C LYS A 138 3.62 -6.52 11.28
N ALA A 139 4.79 -5.96 11.02
CA ALA A 139 5.95 -6.71 10.51
C ALA A 139 6.36 -7.86 11.45
N ASN A 140 6.23 -7.67 12.76
CA ASN A 140 6.58 -8.67 13.78
C ASN A 140 5.64 -9.90 13.82
N TYR A 141 4.54 -9.93 13.06
CA TYR A 141 3.64 -11.08 13.05
C TYR A 141 4.34 -12.36 12.60
N THR A 142 5.27 -12.27 11.64
CA THR A 142 5.96 -13.44 11.07
C THR A 142 6.89 -14.13 12.06
N SER A 143 7.35 -13.45 13.11
CA SER A 143 8.15 -14.06 14.18
C SER A 143 7.30 -14.66 15.31
N GLN A 144 5.99 -14.46 15.28
CA GLN A 144 5.05 -14.93 16.30
C GLN A 144 4.23 -16.16 15.84
N VAL A 145 4.34 -16.54 14.58
CA VAL A 145 3.63 -17.67 13.98
C VAL A 145 4.61 -18.65 13.35
N ASP A 146 4.35 -19.94 13.50
CA ASP A 146 5.00 -20.96 12.68
C ASP A 146 4.25 -21.07 11.36
N PHE A 147 4.88 -20.78 10.22
CA PHE A 147 4.22 -20.84 8.92
C PHE A 147 3.72 -22.24 8.53
N LEU A 148 4.29 -23.30 9.11
CA LEU A 148 3.89 -24.68 8.85
C LEU A 148 2.74 -25.16 9.75
N ASP A 149 2.42 -24.42 10.82
CA ASP A 149 1.29 -24.73 11.69
C ASP A 149 -0.02 -24.18 11.10
N MET A 150 -0.91 -25.08 10.66
CA MET A 150 -2.21 -24.72 10.10
C MET A 150 -3.28 -24.35 11.14
N SER A 151 -2.94 -24.36 12.44
CA SER A 151 -3.83 -23.88 13.49
C SER A 151 -4.19 -22.41 13.27
N MET A 152 -5.48 -22.12 13.24
CA MET A 152 -5.99 -20.76 13.08
C MET A 152 -5.91 -19.92 14.36
N THR A 153 -5.73 -20.56 15.51
CA THR A 153 -5.75 -19.91 16.83
C THR A 153 -4.42 -20.02 17.57
N ALA A 154 -3.41 -20.70 17.01
CA ALA A 154 -2.08 -20.74 17.59
C ALA A 154 -1.40 -19.36 17.54
N GLY A 155 -0.53 -19.10 18.52
CA GLY A 155 0.14 -17.82 18.67
C GLY A 155 -0.86 -16.66 18.78
N PRO A 156 -0.71 -15.57 18.02
CA PRO A 156 -1.66 -14.47 18.00
C PRO A 156 -2.95 -14.77 17.21
N GLY A 157 -3.07 -15.96 16.61
CA GLY A 157 -4.16 -16.34 15.71
C GLY A 157 -3.97 -15.83 14.28
N ARG A 158 -4.76 -16.37 13.36
CA ARG A 158 -4.66 -16.10 11.91
C ARG A 158 -5.98 -15.54 11.38
N SER A 159 -5.89 -14.76 10.30
CA SER A 159 -7.02 -14.11 9.61
C SER A 159 -7.77 -13.12 10.50
N TYR A 160 -8.67 -12.34 9.89
CA TYR A 160 -9.52 -11.41 10.61
C TYR A 160 -10.40 -12.06 11.69
N ARG A 161 -10.68 -13.37 11.57
CA ARG A 161 -11.59 -14.08 12.47
C ARG A 161 -10.95 -14.48 13.79
N TYR A 162 -9.66 -14.81 13.79
CA TYR A 162 -8.98 -15.38 14.95
C TYR A 162 -7.76 -14.59 15.41
N PHE A 163 -7.29 -13.62 14.62
CA PHE A 163 -6.21 -12.75 15.04
C PHE A 163 -6.64 -11.90 16.23
N THR A 164 -5.87 -12.01 17.32
CA THR A 164 -6.12 -11.32 18.60
C THR A 164 -5.24 -10.08 18.78
N GLY A 165 -4.27 -9.88 17.89
CA GLY A 165 -3.44 -8.68 17.87
C GLY A 165 -4.10 -7.49 17.17
N GLU A 166 -3.40 -6.37 17.16
CA GLU A 166 -3.82 -5.16 16.45
C GLU A 166 -3.30 -5.20 15.00
N PRO A 167 -4.19 -5.23 13.99
CA PRO A 167 -3.76 -5.20 12.60
C PRO A 167 -3.26 -3.81 12.21
N LEU A 168 -2.33 -3.75 11.26
CA LEU A 168 -1.92 -2.48 10.64
C LEU A 168 -3.08 -1.87 9.86
N TRP A 169 -3.81 -2.72 9.11
CA TRP A 169 -5.15 -2.43 8.60
C TRP A 169 -6.04 -3.69 8.69
N PRO A 170 -7.29 -3.57 9.19
CA PRO A 170 -8.17 -4.72 9.32
C PRO A 170 -8.74 -5.16 7.97
N PHE A 171 -9.20 -6.41 7.90
CA PHE A 171 -9.97 -6.92 6.76
C PHE A 171 -11.19 -6.04 6.48
N GLY A 172 -11.46 -5.78 5.19
CA GLY A 172 -12.56 -4.93 4.76
C GLY A 172 -12.31 -3.43 4.89
N PHE A 173 -11.15 -3.00 5.39
CA PHE A 173 -10.80 -1.57 5.43
C PHE A 173 -10.56 -1.02 4.02
N GLY A 174 -10.94 0.23 3.81
CA GLY A 174 -10.65 0.98 2.59
C GLY A 174 -11.38 2.31 2.59
N LEU A 175 -10.69 3.37 2.16
CA LEU A 175 -11.21 4.72 2.16
C LEU A 175 -11.79 5.11 0.80
N SER A 176 -12.39 6.29 0.74
CA SER A 176 -12.94 6.92 -0.46
C SER A 176 -12.65 8.41 -0.39
N PHE A 177 -12.69 9.11 -1.53
CA PHE A 177 -12.61 10.57 -1.57
C PHE A 177 -13.88 11.27 -1.11
N THR A 178 -14.95 10.52 -0.81
CA THR A 178 -16.21 11.05 -0.29
C THR A 178 -16.59 10.38 1.02
N THR A 179 -17.66 10.88 1.64
CA THR A 179 -18.24 10.34 2.86
C THR A 179 -19.54 9.61 2.57
N PHE A 180 -19.85 8.60 3.38
CA PHE A 180 -21.07 7.80 3.26
C PHE A 180 -21.82 7.81 4.59
N ASP A 181 -23.13 7.99 4.52
CA ASP A 181 -24.03 7.78 5.65
C ASP A 181 -24.83 6.48 5.41
N LEU A 182 -24.79 5.57 6.39
CA LEU A 182 -25.34 4.22 6.26
C LEU A 182 -26.52 4.04 7.20
N GLN A 183 -27.67 3.67 6.63
CA GLN A 183 -28.89 3.39 7.37
C GLN A 183 -29.50 2.06 6.93
N TRP A 184 -30.11 1.35 7.89
CA TRP A 184 -30.85 0.12 7.64
C TRP A 184 -32.27 0.43 7.16
N SER A 185 -32.79 -0.33 6.19
CA SER A 185 -34.18 -0.21 5.74
C SER A 185 -34.78 -1.60 5.39
N PRO A 186 -35.67 -2.16 6.23
CA PRO A 186 -36.05 -1.68 7.58
C PRO A 186 -34.89 -1.81 8.56
N ALA A 187 -34.98 -1.12 9.70
CA ALA A 187 -34.06 -1.37 10.81
C ALA A 187 -34.10 -2.85 11.22
N PRO A 188 -32.95 -3.52 11.45
CA PRO A 188 -32.95 -4.89 11.91
C PRO A 188 -33.75 -4.99 13.22
N PRO A 189 -34.51 -6.09 13.44
CA PRO A 189 -35.07 -6.36 14.75
C PRO A 189 -33.92 -6.29 15.76
N GLY A 190 -34.16 -5.69 16.93
CA GLY A 190 -33.13 -5.36 17.91
C GLY A 190 -32.17 -6.52 18.23
N ARG A 191 -31.03 -6.19 18.86
CA ARG A 191 -29.90 -7.09 19.16
C ARG A 191 -30.31 -8.56 19.33
N VAL A 192 -30.05 -9.40 18.33
CA VAL A 192 -30.20 -10.85 18.44
C VAL A 192 -29.03 -11.36 19.30
N THR A 193 -29.29 -11.65 20.56
CA THR A 193 -28.38 -12.48 21.37
C THR A 193 -28.41 -13.89 20.81
N ILE A 194 -27.28 -14.31 20.24
CA ILE A 194 -26.98 -15.71 19.91
C ILE A 194 -26.48 -16.40 21.17
#